data_AF-A0A957HL89-F1
#
_entry.id   AF-A0A957HL89-F1
#
_cell.length_a   1.000
_cell.length_b   1.000
_cell.length_c   1.000
_cell.angle_alpha   90.00
_cell.angle_beta   90.00
_cell.angle_gamma   90.00
#
_symmetry.space_group_name_H-M   'P 1'
#
loop_
_entity.id
_entity.type
_entity.pdbx_description
1 polymer ?
#
loop_
_entity_poly.entity_id
_entity_poly.type
_entity_poly.pdbx_seq_one_letter_code
_entity_poly.pdbx_strand_id
1 'polypeptide(L)'
;MQTNNLDTISLDFTPTYRALLGETEKMELYLVGTGGTGSALADALARILYHAWQKGKDVSLTLIDPDTVEEKNIGRQRFCQAEVGWPKATALALRLNAAFGLDIRAITEPFALDMVIRGYSSHTTKKLVIGCVDNYRPRQTLAEVVVRGNGHIWWLDVGNAYHNGNVYIGNHTYANQLRVDEALRLCNGLPSPAVQDPALLLPDPPVMSPLSCADLTLREEQSLMINTVMAAIAANYCYQWVIRREVTSLLTAVTLNPPTMTSQQITREAMQAAFDRQQKEA
;
A
#
# COMPACT_ATOMS: atom_id res chain seq x y z
N MET A 1 -14.66 -18.96 -58.44
CA MET A 1 -14.13 -19.37 -57.12
C MET A 1 -14.12 -18.15 -56.23
N GLN A 2 -15.14 -18.00 -55.37
CA GLN A 2 -15.10 -17.02 -54.29
C GLN A 2 -14.29 -17.63 -53.15
N THR A 3 -13.10 -17.09 -52.89
CA THR A 3 -12.33 -17.43 -51.70
C THR A 3 -12.95 -16.71 -50.52
N ASN A 4 -13.57 -17.46 -49.60
CA ASN A 4 -13.91 -16.98 -48.27
C ASN A 4 -12.64 -16.46 -47.60
N ASN A 5 -12.51 -15.14 -47.49
CA ASN A 5 -11.62 -14.55 -46.50
C ASN A 5 -12.23 -14.90 -45.14
N LEU A 6 -11.61 -15.86 -44.46
CA LEU A 6 -11.82 -16.05 -43.04
C LEU A 6 -11.32 -14.76 -42.37
N ASP A 7 -12.26 -13.96 -41.86
CA ASP A 7 -11.94 -12.86 -40.96
C ASP A 7 -11.17 -13.45 -39.77
N THR A 8 -9.85 -13.33 -39.80
CA THR A 8 -9.01 -13.57 -38.63
C THR A 8 -9.43 -12.55 -37.59
N ILE A 9 -10.20 -13.00 -36.60
CA ILE A 9 -10.43 -12.24 -35.37
C ILE A 9 -9.04 -11.96 -34.79
N SER A 10 -8.57 -10.72 -34.94
CA SER A 10 -7.34 -10.28 -34.30
C SER A 10 -7.63 -10.15 -32.81
N LEU A 11 -7.29 -11.20 -32.06
CA LEU A 11 -7.22 -11.12 -30.61
C LEU A 11 -6.04 -10.22 -30.26
N ASP A 12 -6.31 -8.94 -30.07
CA ASP A 12 -5.32 -7.98 -29.59
C ASP A 12 -5.13 -8.18 -28.09
N PHE A 13 -4.13 -9.00 -27.74
CA PHE A 13 -3.74 -9.20 -26.35
C PHE A 13 -2.81 -8.05 -25.95
N THR A 14 -3.34 -7.07 -25.21
CA THR A 14 -2.50 -6.05 -24.58
C THR A 14 -1.48 -6.73 -23.65
N PRO A 15 -0.17 -6.55 -23.88
CA PRO A 15 0.81 -7.21 -23.05
C PRO A 15 0.81 -6.72 -21.61
N THR A 16 0.90 -7.67 -20.69
CA THR A 16 1.05 -7.39 -19.26
C THR A 16 2.48 -7.65 -18.81
N TYR A 17 2.99 -6.80 -17.92
CA TYR A 17 4.34 -6.87 -17.37
C TYR A 17 4.32 -7.26 -15.89
N ARG A 18 5.48 -7.66 -15.37
CA ARG A 18 5.72 -7.83 -13.93
C ARG A 18 6.84 -6.91 -13.48
N ALA A 19 6.66 -6.25 -12.34
CA ALA A 19 7.72 -5.46 -11.75
C ALA A 19 8.55 -6.33 -10.82
N LEU A 20 9.85 -6.46 -11.08
CA LEU A 20 10.77 -7.23 -10.22
C LEU A 20 11.55 -6.29 -9.31
N LEU A 21 11.79 -6.75 -8.07
CA LEU A 21 12.59 -5.99 -7.10
C LEU A 21 14.10 -6.03 -7.41
N GLY A 22 14.54 -6.99 -8.24
CA GLY A 22 15.95 -7.26 -8.53
C GLY A 22 16.63 -8.04 -7.40
N GLU A 23 17.96 -7.95 -7.32
CA GLU A 23 18.72 -8.54 -6.21
C GLU A 23 18.32 -7.89 -4.88
N THR A 24 18.08 -8.73 -3.86
CA THR A 24 17.61 -8.29 -2.54
C THR A 24 18.13 -9.23 -1.47
N GLU A 25 18.95 -8.69 -0.58
CA GLU A 25 19.49 -9.39 0.60
C GLU A 25 18.59 -9.14 1.81
N LYS A 26 18.11 -7.89 1.96
CA LYS A 26 17.31 -7.44 3.09
C LYS A 26 16.07 -6.68 2.64
N MET A 27 14.95 -6.91 3.32
CA MET A 27 13.70 -6.19 3.12
C MET A 27 13.27 -5.47 4.41
N GLU A 28 12.92 -4.20 4.29
CA GLU A 28 12.45 -3.37 5.40
C GLU A 28 11.05 -2.86 5.10
N LEU A 29 10.09 -3.26 5.95
CA LEU A 29 8.70 -2.85 5.85
C LEU A 29 8.40 -1.80 6.92
N TYR A 30 7.70 -0.75 6.54
CA TYR A 30 7.25 0.31 7.43
C TYR A 30 5.74 0.47 7.28
N LEU A 31 4.97 0.11 8.30
CA LEU A 31 3.53 0.33 8.32
C LEU A 31 3.23 1.63 9.03
N VAL A 32 2.74 2.62 8.29
CA VAL A 32 2.38 3.94 8.78
C VAL A 32 0.87 4.01 9.00
N GLY A 33 0.46 4.15 10.26
CA GLY A 33 -0.92 4.09 10.69
C GLY A 33 -1.34 2.66 11.06
N THR A 34 -1.80 2.50 12.30
CA THR A 34 -2.24 1.24 12.90
C THR A 34 -3.70 1.30 13.37
N GLY A 35 -4.51 2.13 12.70
CA GLY A 35 -5.96 2.21 12.89
C GLY A 35 -6.73 0.98 12.36
N GLY A 36 -7.94 1.19 11.83
CA GLY A 36 -8.82 0.09 11.37
C GLY A 36 -8.16 -0.85 10.36
N THR A 37 -7.76 -0.32 9.19
CA THR A 37 -7.06 -1.11 8.18
C THR A 37 -5.65 -1.50 8.62
N GLY A 38 -4.90 -0.56 9.20
CA GLY A 38 -3.50 -0.77 9.58
C GLY A 38 -3.34 -1.90 10.60
N SER A 39 -4.15 -1.94 11.67
CA SER A 39 -4.09 -3.01 12.67
C SER A 39 -4.44 -4.38 12.09
N ALA A 40 -5.44 -4.46 11.20
CA ALA A 40 -5.78 -5.70 10.49
C ALA A 40 -4.67 -6.15 9.52
N LEU A 41 -4.01 -5.20 8.85
CA LEU A 41 -2.86 -5.49 7.99
C LEU A 41 -1.64 -5.92 8.81
N ALA A 42 -1.40 -5.35 9.99
CA ALA A 42 -0.32 -5.74 10.88
C ALA A 42 -0.39 -7.23 11.27
N ASP A 43 -1.58 -7.74 11.60
CA ASP A 43 -1.79 -9.17 11.87
C ASP A 43 -1.40 -10.04 10.65
N ALA A 44 -1.72 -9.60 9.44
CA ALA A 44 -1.36 -10.31 8.20
C ALA A 44 0.14 -10.21 7.88
N LEU A 45 0.74 -9.03 8.08
CA LEU A 45 2.18 -8.81 7.91
C LEU A 45 2.99 -9.67 8.86
N ALA A 46 2.59 -9.83 10.12
CA ALA A 46 3.27 -10.71 11.07
C ALA A 46 3.33 -12.16 10.56
N ARG A 47 2.24 -12.67 9.96
CA ARG A 47 2.21 -14.01 9.34
C ARG A 47 3.14 -14.09 8.12
N ILE A 48 3.19 -13.03 7.31
CA ILE A 48 4.11 -12.95 6.16
C ILE A 48 5.57 -12.93 6.64
N LEU A 49 5.88 -12.18 7.69
CA LEU A 49 7.20 -12.12 8.33
C LEU A 49 7.62 -13.50 8.86
N TYR A 50 6.73 -14.16 9.60
CA TYR A 50 6.98 -15.50 10.11
C TYR A 50 7.29 -16.50 8.98
N HIS A 51 6.49 -16.46 7.90
CA HIS A 51 6.72 -17.30 6.72
C HIS A 51 8.03 -16.96 5.99
N ALA A 52 8.40 -15.68 5.94
CA ALA A 52 9.66 -15.25 5.34
C ALA A 52 10.86 -15.73 6.17
N TRP A 53 10.77 -15.64 7.50
CA TRP A 53 11.77 -16.15 8.43
C TRP A 53 11.97 -17.66 8.27
N GLN A 54 10.89 -18.45 8.17
CA GLN A 54 10.97 -19.89 7.91
C GLN A 54 11.69 -20.23 6.60
N LYS A 55 11.68 -19.31 5.63
CA LYS A 55 12.39 -19.43 4.35
C LYS A 55 13.80 -18.84 4.37
N GLY A 56 14.31 -18.42 5.53
CA GLY A 56 15.63 -17.82 5.68
C GLY A 56 15.76 -16.44 5.04
N LYS A 57 14.65 -15.70 4.84
CA LYS A 57 14.69 -14.34 4.29
C LYS A 57 14.85 -13.32 5.42
N ASP A 58 15.73 -12.33 5.24
CA ASP A 58 15.87 -11.19 6.14
C ASP A 58 14.79 -10.13 5.84
N VAL A 59 13.77 -10.08 6.69
CA VAL A 59 12.63 -9.18 6.59
C VAL A 59 12.37 -8.55 7.95
N SER A 60 12.36 -7.22 8.01
CA SER A 60 12.03 -6.46 9.21
C SER A 60 10.73 -5.68 9.03
N LEU A 61 10.00 -5.46 10.12
CA LEU A 61 8.77 -4.66 10.14
C LEU A 61 8.85 -3.61 11.26
N THR A 62 8.54 -2.37 10.92
CA THR A 62 8.37 -1.26 11.85
C THR A 62 6.95 -0.72 11.76
N LEU A 63 6.24 -0.68 12.88
CA LEU A 63 4.93 -0.05 13.02
C LEU A 63 5.11 1.39 13.48
N ILE A 64 4.42 2.34 12.84
CA ILE A 64 4.55 3.78 13.13
C ILE A 64 3.15 4.34 13.33
N ASP A 65 2.84 4.77 14.55
CA ASP A 65 1.57 5.41 14.88
C ASP A 65 1.73 6.28 16.14
N PRO A 66 1.44 7.58 16.08
CA PRO A 66 1.54 8.46 17.23
C PRO A 66 0.39 8.31 18.23
N ASP A 67 -0.69 7.61 17.87
CA ASP A 67 -1.88 7.57 18.68
C ASP A 67 -1.80 6.52 19.80
N THR A 68 -2.64 6.73 20.81
CA THR A 68 -2.90 5.79 21.89
C THR A 68 -4.23 5.05 21.64
N VAL A 69 -4.33 3.82 22.14
CA VAL A 69 -5.58 3.05 22.11
C VAL A 69 -6.61 3.71 23.01
N GLU A 70 -7.78 4.01 22.45
CA GLU A 70 -8.95 4.55 23.14
C GLU A 70 -10.08 3.51 23.20
N GLU A 71 -11.02 3.67 24.13
CA GLU A 71 -12.21 2.82 24.25
C GLU A 71 -12.97 2.67 22.93
N LYS A 72 -13.11 3.75 22.16
CA LYS A 72 -13.79 3.74 20.84
C LYS A 72 -13.10 2.87 19.79
N ASN A 73 -11.84 2.48 20.02
CA ASN A 73 -11.09 1.62 19.10
C ASN A 73 -11.43 0.14 19.30
N ILE A 74 -11.90 -0.26 20.49
CA ILE A 74 -12.19 -1.66 20.81
C ILE A 74 -13.33 -2.18 19.94
N GLY A 75 -13.12 -3.36 19.35
CA GLY A 75 -14.08 -3.99 18.42
C GLY A 75 -14.07 -3.42 17.00
N ARG A 76 -13.50 -2.23 16.78
CA ARG A 76 -13.35 -1.59 15.45
C ARG A 76 -11.95 -1.75 14.86
N GLN A 77 -10.96 -1.78 15.73
CA GLN A 77 -9.55 -1.96 15.42
C GLN A 77 -9.07 -3.24 16.14
N ARG A 78 -7.90 -3.79 15.77
CA ARG A 78 -7.36 -5.01 16.40
C ARG A 78 -6.69 -4.72 17.76
N PHE A 79 -7.45 -4.07 18.65
CA PHE A 79 -7.07 -3.83 20.05
C PHE A 79 -8.09 -4.47 21.00
N CYS A 80 -7.65 -4.75 22.22
CA CYS A 80 -8.47 -5.30 23.30
C CYS A 80 -8.54 -4.35 24.49
N GLN A 81 -9.48 -4.60 25.41
CA GLN A 81 -9.74 -3.73 26.57
C GLN A 81 -8.47 -3.49 27.42
N ALA A 82 -7.59 -4.49 27.53
CA ALA A 82 -6.38 -4.40 28.32
C ALA A 82 -5.32 -3.44 27.73
N GLU A 83 -5.46 -3.06 26.46
CA GLU A 83 -4.53 -2.20 25.75
C GLU A 83 -4.96 -0.72 25.77
N VAL A 84 -6.14 -0.38 26.29
CA VAL A 84 -6.59 1.02 26.41
C VAL A 84 -5.57 1.83 27.20
N GLY A 85 -5.18 2.99 26.67
CA GLY A 85 -4.14 3.85 27.23
C GLY A 85 -2.71 3.51 26.78
N TRP A 86 -2.49 2.43 26.02
CA TRP A 86 -1.18 2.11 25.44
C TRP A 86 -1.00 2.75 24.06
N PRO A 87 0.23 3.13 23.67
CA PRO A 87 0.51 3.52 22.29
C PRO A 87 0.13 2.41 21.31
N LYS A 88 -0.62 2.74 20.25
CA LYS A 88 -1.18 1.75 19.31
C LYS A 88 -0.11 0.88 18.67
N ALA A 89 0.95 1.50 18.14
CA ALA A 89 2.06 0.80 17.51
C ALA A 89 2.75 -0.18 18.47
N THR A 90 2.98 0.25 19.73
CA THR A 90 3.62 -0.58 20.77
C THR A 90 2.74 -1.75 21.17
N ALA A 91 1.45 -1.53 21.43
CA ALA A 91 0.52 -2.59 21.80
C ALA A 91 0.48 -3.70 20.74
N LEU A 92 0.33 -3.32 19.47
CA LEU A 92 0.35 -4.26 18.35
C LEU A 92 1.68 -5.01 18.22
N ALA A 93 2.81 -4.29 18.23
CA ALA A 93 4.12 -4.91 18.08
C ALA A 93 4.40 -5.93 19.19
N LEU A 94 4.13 -5.57 20.45
CA LEU A 94 4.31 -6.48 21.59
C LEU A 94 3.44 -7.72 21.46
N ARG A 95 2.15 -7.56 21.15
CA ARG A 95 1.22 -8.67 20.99
C ARG A 95 1.63 -9.61 19.86
N LEU A 96 2.04 -9.07 18.71
CA LEU A 96 2.46 -9.85 17.55
C LEU A 96 3.81 -10.54 17.79
N ASN A 97 4.75 -9.88 18.44
CA ASN A 97 6.03 -10.49 18.84
C ASN A 97 5.80 -11.64 19.81
N ALA A 98 4.95 -11.46 20.82
CA ALA A 98 4.61 -12.53 21.76
C ALA A 98 3.91 -13.71 21.07
N ALA A 99 3.04 -13.45 20.08
CA ALA A 99 2.29 -14.49 19.38
C ALA A 99 3.16 -15.32 18.41
N PHE A 100 4.11 -14.69 17.72
CA PHE A 100 4.85 -15.32 16.63
C PHE A 100 6.36 -15.47 16.87
N GLY A 101 6.90 -14.93 17.98
CA GLY A 101 8.34 -14.91 18.24
C GLY A 101 9.12 -14.02 17.27
N LEU A 102 8.54 -12.88 16.88
CA LEU A 102 9.13 -11.93 15.92
C LEU A 102 9.85 -10.76 16.63
N ASP A 103 10.58 -9.95 15.85
CA ASP A 103 11.21 -8.69 16.27
C ASP A 103 10.60 -7.49 15.51
N ILE A 104 9.28 -7.33 15.64
CA ILE A 104 8.55 -6.17 15.11
C ILE A 104 8.86 -4.95 15.98
N ARG A 105 9.25 -3.84 15.35
CA ARG A 105 9.56 -2.57 16.01
C ARG A 105 8.35 -1.67 16.04
N ALA A 106 8.30 -0.78 17.02
CA ALA A 106 7.26 0.26 17.14
C ALA A 106 7.90 1.64 17.30
N ILE A 107 7.34 2.63 16.62
CA ILE A 107 7.66 4.06 16.72
C ILE A 107 6.35 4.76 17.06
N THR A 108 6.37 5.58 18.11
CA THR A 108 5.18 6.25 18.67
C THR A 108 5.17 7.75 18.36
N GLU A 109 6.01 8.17 17.44
CA GLU A 109 6.11 9.53 16.94
C GLU A 109 5.39 9.67 15.58
N PRO A 110 4.95 10.89 15.20
CA PRO A 110 4.42 11.14 13.87
C PRO A 110 5.41 10.72 12.78
N PHE A 111 4.88 10.15 11.69
CA PHE A 111 5.72 9.67 10.59
C PHE A 111 6.56 10.79 9.99
N ALA A 112 7.87 10.56 9.93
CA ALA A 112 8.84 11.49 9.39
C ALA A 112 9.71 10.81 8.34
N LEU A 113 10.13 11.61 7.36
CA LEU A 113 10.95 11.23 6.22
C LEU A 113 12.21 10.43 6.63
N ASP A 114 12.88 10.88 7.68
CA ASP A 114 14.16 10.38 8.11
C ASP A 114 14.08 9.00 8.77
N MET A 115 12.90 8.57 9.24
CA MET A 115 12.67 7.22 9.77
C MET A 115 12.92 6.13 8.73
N VAL A 116 12.74 6.44 7.44
CA VAL A 116 12.89 5.48 6.34
C VAL A 116 14.19 5.71 5.58
N ILE A 117 14.58 6.97 5.35
CA ILE A 117 15.71 7.32 4.49
C ILE A 117 17.07 7.12 5.18
N ARG A 118 17.13 7.24 6.51
CA ARG A 118 18.37 7.01 7.25
C ARG A 118 18.90 5.58 6.98
N GLY A 119 20.20 5.47 6.72
CA GLY A 119 20.85 4.18 6.46
C GLY A 119 20.68 3.63 5.04
N TYR A 120 20.34 4.47 4.06
CA TYR A 120 20.44 4.08 2.64
C TYR A 120 21.92 3.88 2.25
N SER A 121 22.45 2.68 2.51
CA SER A 121 23.86 2.34 2.23
C SER A 121 24.03 1.13 1.31
N SER A 122 22.97 0.47 0.85
CA SER A 122 23.10 -0.67 -0.07
C SER A 122 21.97 -0.75 -1.09
N HIS A 123 22.34 -1.00 -2.36
CA HIS A 123 21.42 -1.33 -3.45
C HIS A 123 20.69 -2.68 -3.23
N THR A 124 21.17 -3.51 -2.30
CA THR A 124 20.61 -4.83 -1.96
C THR A 124 19.53 -4.78 -0.87
N THR A 125 19.33 -3.63 -0.21
CA THR A 125 18.22 -3.43 0.74
C THR A 125 17.03 -2.80 0.02
N LYS A 126 15.88 -3.47 0.05
CA LYS A 126 14.63 -2.94 -0.49
C LYS A 126 13.72 -2.49 0.63
N LYS A 127 13.11 -1.32 0.47
CA LYS A 127 12.18 -0.76 1.46
C LYS A 127 10.78 -0.67 0.88
N LEU A 128 9.78 -1.02 1.69
CA LEU A 128 8.37 -0.86 1.39
C LEU A 128 7.72 -0.04 2.51
N VAL A 129 7.32 1.19 2.19
CA VAL A 129 6.46 2.00 3.07
C VAL A 129 5.00 1.75 2.74
N ILE A 130 4.20 1.48 3.77
CA ILE A 130 2.80 1.09 3.65
C ILE A 130 1.97 2.15 4.35
N GLY A 131 1.22 2.94 3.60
CA GLY A 131 0.36 4.00 4.14
C GLY A 131 -1.04 3.47 4.44
N CYS A 132 -1.40 3.38 5.72
CA CYS A 132 -2.76 3.11 6.21
C CYS A 132 -3.27 4.32 7.00
N VAL A 133 -3.18 5.49 6.38
CA VAL A 133 -3.47 6.80 7.00
C VAL A 133 -4.79 7.39 6.51
N ASP A 134 -5.42 8.17 7.37
CA ASP A 134 -6.76 8.73 7.15
C ASP A 134 -6.75 10.10 6.45
N ASN A 135 -5.60 10.75 6.35
CA ASN A 135 -5.51 12.10 5.80
C ASN A 135 -4.29 12.30 4.88
N TYR A 136 -4.34 13.40 4.12
CA TYR A 136 -3.37 13.70 3.06
C TYR A 136 -1.97 14.06 3.59
N ARG A 137 -1.82 14.53 4.84
CA ARG A 137 -0.53 15.06 5.33
C ARG A 137 0.54 13.96 5.46
N PRO A 138 0.30 12.81 6.11
CA PRO A 138 1.26 11.70 6.07
C PRO A 138 1.49 11.17 4.65
N ARG A 139 0.48 11.23 3.75
CA ARG A 139 0.66 10.86 2.33
C ARG A 139 1.64 11.77 1.61
N GLN A 140 1.69 13.07 1.93
CA GLN A 140 2.71 13.98 1.41
C GLN A 140 4.11 13.56 1.85
N THR A 141 4.29 13.18 3.12
CA THR A 141 5.57 12.65 3.61
C THR A 141 5.93 11.33 2.92
N LEU A 142 4.98 10.41 2.72
CA LEU A 142 5.18 9.15 1.99
C LEU A 142 5.61 9.40 0.53
N ALA A 143 5.01 10.38 -0.13
CA ALA A 143 5.40 10.77 -1.48
C ALA A 143 6.85 11.32 -1.50
N GLU A 144 7.24 12.15 -0.52
CA GLU A 144 8.62 12.63 -0.42
C GLU A 144 9.61 11.48 -0.19
N VAL A 145 9.27 10.49 0.64
CA VAL A 145 10.09 9.28 0.83
C VAL A 145 10.38 8.58 -0.49
N VAL A 146 9.36 8.41 -1.35
CA VAL A 146 9.53 7.76 -2.65
C VAL A 146 10.40 8.60 -3.59
N VAL A 147 10.18 9.92 -3.62
CA VAL A 147 11.00 10.85 -4.41
C VAL A 147 12.48 10.73 -4.04
N ARG A 148 12.79 10.79 -2.74
CA ARG A 148 14.17 10.64 -2.25
C ARG A 148 14.73 9.24 -2.42
N GLY A 149 13.85 8.24 -2.36
CA GLY A 149 14.18 6.84 -2.61
C GLY A 149 14.57 6.56 -4.07
N ASN A 150 14.26 7.46 -5.00
CA ASN A 150 14.71 7.44 -6.40
C ASN A 150 14.58 6.05 -7.08
N GLY A 151 13.42 5.41 -6.96
CA GLY A 151 13.16 4.08 -7.51
C GLY A 151 13.51 2.90 -6.59
N HIS A 152 14.15 3.13 -5.44
CA HIS A 152 14.57 2.06 -4.52
C HIS A 152 13.62 1.84 -3.35
N ILE A 153 12.78 2.83 -3.02
CA ILE A 153 11.76 2.74 -1.97
C ILE A 153 10.40 2.64 -2.62
N TRP A 154 9.68 1.56 -2.29
CA TRP A 154 8.32 1.31 -2.75
C TRP A 154 7.33 1.88 -1.76
N TRP A 155 6.22 2.39 -2.29
CA TRP A 155 5.07 2.81 -1.50
C TRP A 155 3.84 2.01 -1.91
N LEU A 156 3.20 1.41 -0.91
CA LEU A 156 1.87 0.83 -0.98
C LEU A 156 0.89 1.75 -0.23
N ASP A 157 0.04 2.49 -0.93
CA ASP A 157 -1.03 3.27 -0.31
C ASP A 157 -2.28 2.41 -0.16
N VAL A 158 -2.90 2.44 1.01
CA VAL A 158 -4.11 1.69 1.35
C VAL A 158 -5.14 2.67 1.89
N GLY A 159 -5.91 3.26 0.99
CA GLY A 159 -6.95 4.24 1.30
C GLY A 159 -8.34 3.64 1.20
N ASN A 160 -9.23 3.96 2.12
CA ASN A 160 -10.64 3.60 2.01
C ASN A 160 -11.58 4.69 2.52
N ALA A 161 -12.79 4.68 1.96
CA ALA A 161 -13.97 5.38 2.39
C ALA A 161 -14.99 4.37 2.96
N TYR A 162 -16.25 4.79 3.13
CA TYR A 162 -17.27 4.01 3.85
C TYR A 162 -17.48 2.56 3.30
N HIS A 163 -17.59 2.41 1.98
CA HIS A 163 -17.75 1.11 1.30
C HIS A 163 -16.73 0.83 0.20
N ASN A 164 -15.86 1.79 -0.09
CA ASN A 164 -14.98 1.76 -1.24
C ASN A 164 -13.53 1.90 -0.77
N GLY A 165 -12.58 1.35 -1.51
CA GLY A 165 -11.17 1.58 -1.22
C GLY A 165 -10.27 1.22 -2.39
N ASN A 166 -9.07 1.78 -2.34
CA ASN A 166 -8.05 1.64 -3.36
C ASN A 166 -6.73 1.24 -2.71
N VAL A 167 -6.02 0.31 -3.35
CA VAL A 167 -4.66 -0.09 -2.99
C VAL A 167 -3.75 0.20 -4.16
N TYR A 168 -2.90 1.21 -4.03
CA TYR A 168 -1.93 1.62 -5.05
C TYR A 168 -0.53 1.17 -4.68
N ILE A 169 0.29 0.71 -5.64
CA ILE A 169 1.69 0.39 -5.39
C ILE A 169 2.63 0.94 -6.48
N GLY A 170 3.75 1.53 -6.04
CA GLY A 170 4.83 1.91 -6.95
C GLY A 170 5.98 2.65 -6.28
N ASN A 171 6.97 3.05 -7.09
CA ASN A 171 8.28 3.54 -6.62
C ASN A 171 8.90 4.63 -7.51
N HIS A 172 8.30 4.96 -8.65
CA HIS A 172 8.84 5.94 -9.60
C HIS A 172 7.98 7.19 -9.67
N THR A 173 8.64 8.36 -9.67
CA THR A 173 7.95 9.65 -9.77
C THR A 173 8.03 10.22 -11.19
N TYR A 174 9.00 9.78 -12.00
CA TYR A 174 9.20 10.28 -13.36
C TYR A 174 9.26 9.13 -14.37
N ALA A 175 8.60 9.31 -15.53
CA ALA A 175 8.49 8.28 -16.57
C ALA A 175 9.85 7.83 -17.11
N ASN A 176 10.83 8.73 -17.21
CA ASN A 176 12.17 8.44 -17.72
C ASN A 176 13.00 7.50 -16.82
N GLN A 177 12.57 7.29 -15.57
CA GLN A 177 13.21 6.34 -14.64
C GLN A 177 12.71 4.90 -14.85
N LEU A 178 11.53 4.75 -15.46
CA LEU A 178 10.89 3.47 -15.67
C LEU A 178 11.47 2.79 -16.91
N ARG A 179 11.94 1.55 -16.74
CA ARG A 179 12.53 0.72 -17.78
C ARG A 179 11.70 -0.54 -17.95
N VAL A 180 11.40 -0.86 -19.20
CA VAL A 180 10.61 -2.03 -19.59
C VAL A 180 11.45 -2.91 -20.49
N ASP A 181 11.48 -4.20 -20.21
CA ASP A 181 12.00 -5.24 -21.08
C ASP A 181 10.83 -5.93 -21.80
N GLU A 182 10.71 -5.69 -23.10
CA GLU A 182 9.61 -6.23 -23.91
C GLU A 182 9.70 -7.73 -24.12
N ALA A 183 10.92 -8.28 -24.21
CA ALA A 183 11.12 -9.69 -24.45
C ALA A 183 10.77 -10.51 -23.21
N LEU A 184 11.17 -10.02 -22.03
CA LEU A 184 10.95 -10.70 -20.76
C LEU A 184 9.60 -10.34 -20.10
N ARG A 185 8.89 -9.33 -20.61
CA ARG A 185 7.68 -8.76 -20.00
C ARG A 185 7.92 -8.31 -18.57
N LEU A 186 9.03 -7.60 -18.36
CA LEU A 186 9.47 -7.12 -17.04
C LEU A 186 9.59 -5.61 -17.01
N CYS A 187 9.44 -5.02 -15.83
CA CYS A 187 9.79 -3.62 -15.58
C CYS A 187 10.55 -3.47 -14.25
N ASN A 188 11.31 -2.37 -14.12
CA ASN A 188 12.10 -2.07 -12.92
C ASN A 188 11.28 -1.41 -11.79
N GLY A 189 10.02 -1.09 -12.04
CA GLY A 189 9.16 -0.44 -11.08
C GLY A 189 7.88 0.09 -11.71
N LEU A 190 7.11 0.82 -10.91
CA LEU A 190 5.77 1.30 -11.24
C LEU A 190 5.64 2.80 -10.90
N PRO A 191 4.74 3.54 -11.57
CA PRO A 191 4.35 4.88 -11.14
C PRO A 191 3.95 4.86 -9.65
N SER A 192 4.46 5.79 -8.85
CA SER A 192 4.15 5.84 -7.41
C SER A 192 2.66 6.15 -7.18
N PRO A 193 2.10 5.83 -6.00
CA PRO A 193 0.70 6.17 -5.70
C PRO A 193 0.34 7.65 -5.96
N ALA A 194 1.24 8.60 -5.65
CA ALA A 194 1.04 10.01 -5.95
C ALA A 194 1.03 10.35 -7.46
N VAL A 195 1.65 9.54 -8.31
CA VAL A 195 1.55 9.68 -9.77
C VAL A 195 0.26 9.04 -10.29
N GLN A 196 -0.14 7.91 -9.71
CA GLN A 196 -1.36 7.20 -10.12
C GLN A 196 -2.63 7.99 -9.77
N ASP A 197 -2.63 8.65 -8.61
CA ASP A 197 -3.72 9.44 -8.05
C ASP A 197 -3.18 10.66 -7.27
N PRO A 198 -2.97 11.81 -7.93
CA PRO A 198 -2.43 13.01 -7.28
C PRO A 198 -3.36 13.59 -6.21
N ALA A 199 -4.67 13.30 -6.27
CA ALA A 199 -5.64 13.75 -5.28
C ALA A 199 -5.37 13.19 -3.88
N LEU A 200 -4.63 12.08 -3.76
CA LEU A 200 -4.15 11.52 -2.49
C LEU A 200 -3.36 12.53 -1.65
N LEU A 201 -2.73 13.52 -2.29
CA LEU A 201 -1.89 14.53 -1.64
C LEU A 201 -2.62 15.82 -1.31
N LEU A 202 -3.91 15.89 -1.66
CA LEU A 202 -4.76 17.06 -1.47
C LEU A 202 -5.76 16.82 -0.34
N PRO A 203 -6.19 17.87 0.38
CA PRO A 203 -7.28 17.75 1.33
C PRO A 203 -8.57 17.35 0.61
N ASP A 204 -9.39 16.54 1.28
CA ASP A 204 -10.74 16.26 0.80
C ASP A 204 -11.53 17.56 0.61
N PRO A 205 -12.36 17.65 -0.45
CA PRO A 205 -13.19 18.83 -0.65
C PRO A 205 -14.11 19.06 0.55
N PRO A 206 -14.28 20.33 0.99
CA PRO A 206 -15.17 20.65 2.10
C PRO A 206 -16.60 20.23 1.73
N VAL A 207 -17.24 19.46 2.61
CA VAL A 207 -18.63 19.03 2.39
C VAL A 207 -19.54 20.23 2.56
N MET A 208 -20.30 20.57 1.52
CA MET A 208 -21.23 21.72 1.51
C MET A 208 -22.52 21.51 2.34
N SER A 209 -22.57 20.55 3.25
CA SER A 209 -23.72 20.35 4.15
C SER A 209 -23.30 20.56 5.61
N PRO A 210 -24.09 21.28 6.42
CA PRO A 210 -23.91 21.28 7.87
C PRO A 210 -24.27 19.87 8.36
N LEU A 211 -23.27 19.01 8.46
CA LEU A 211 -23.44 17.63 8.91
C LEU A 211 -23.99 17.68 10.34
N SER A 212 -25.09 16.97 10.60
CA SER A 212 -25.53 16.72 11.96
C SER A 212 -24.47 15.86 12.67
N CYS A 213 -24.40 15.88 14.01
CA CYS A 213 -23.49 14.97 14.73
C CYS A 213 -23.62 13.50 14.27
N ALA A 214 -24.80 13.08 13.81
CA ALA A 214 -25.04 11.74 13.27
C ALA A 214 -24.34 11.48 11.92
N ASP A 215 -24.23 12.47 11.05
CA ASP A 215 -23.55 12.32 9.75
C ASP A 215 -22.01 12.32 9.89
N LEU A 216 -21.49 12.97 10.94
CA LEU A 216 -20.09 12.87 11.35
C LEU A 216 -19.79 11.48 11.94
N THR A 217 -20.69 10.93 12.77
CA THR A 217 -20.59 9.54 13.24
C THR A 217 -20.64 8.54 12.10
N LEU A 218 -21.50 8.73 11.09
CA LEU A 218 -21.54 7.90 9.88
C LEU A 218 -20.24 7.99 9.05
N ARG A 219 -19.55 9.14 9.07
CA ARG A 219 -18.23 9.30 8.43
C ARG A 219 -17.12 8.58 9.20
N GLU A 220 -17.17 8.60 10.52
CA GLU A 220 -16.29 7.83 11.41
C GLU A 220 -16.59 6.33 11.39
N GLU A 221 -17.79 5.96 10.94
CA GLU A 221 -18.22 4.60 10.70
C GLU A 221 -17.72 4.04 9.37
N GLN A 222 -16.41 4.10 9.05
CA GLN A 222 -15.89 3.18 8.03
C GLN A 222 -16.45 1.78 8.29
N SER A 223 -17.06 1.16 7.27
CA SER A 223 -17.70 -0.14 7.44
C SER A 223 -16.67 -1.11 8.02
N LEU A 224 -16.97 -1.77 9.13
CA LEU A 224 -16.05 -2.69 9.80
C LEU A 224 -15.40 -3.69 8.81
N MET A 225 -16.15 -4.08 7.79
CA MET A 225 -15.73 -5.04 6.79
C MET A 225 -14.81 -4.45 5.71
N ILE A 226 -14.92 -3.16 5.35
CA ILE A 226 -14.05 -2.57 4.32
C ILE A 226 -12.60 -2.60 4.77
N ASN A 227 -12.33 -2.28 6.04
CA ASN A 227 -10.98 -2.33 6.61
C ASN A 227 -10.35 -3.74 6.51
N THR A 228 -11.15 -4.78 6.73
CA THR A 228 -10.68 -6.17 6.62
C THR A 228 -10.38 -6.55 5.17
N VAL A 229 -11.25 -6.16 4.23
CA VAL A 229 -11.06 -6.43 2.80
C VAL A 229 -9.82 -5.69 2.26
N MET A 230 -9.68 -4.42 2.62
CA MET A 230 -8.52 -3.61 2.25
C MET A 230 -7.22 -4.17 2.82
N ALA A 231 -7.21 -4.58 4.09
CA ALA A 231 -6.06 -5.24 4.71
C ALA A 231 -5.71 -6.55 4.00
N ALA A 232 -6.70 -7.36 3.59
CA ALA A 232 -6.45 -8.61 2.87
C ALA A 232 -5.83 -8.37 1.48
N ILE A 233 -6.32 -7.37 0.74
CA ILE A 233 -5.78 -6.99 -0.57
C ILE A 233 -4.35 -6.46 -0.40
N ALA A 234 -4.12 -5.54 0.53
CA ALA A 234 -2.80 -5.00 0.83
C ALA A 234 -1.81 -6.08 1.29
N ALA A 235 -2.27 -7.04 2.11
CA ALA A 235 -1.47 -8.19 2.52
C ALA A 235 -1.06 -9.07 1.34
N ASN A 236 -1.93 -9.23 0.33
CA ASN A 236 -1.57 -9.95 -0.89
C ASN A 236 -0.49 -9.21 -1.70
N TYR A 237 -0.54 -7.88 -1.81
CA TYR A 237 0.55 -7.09 -2.40
C TYR A 237 1.86 -7.25 -1.61
N CYS A 238 1.79 -7.19 -0.27
CA CYS A 238 2.95 -7.40 0.59
C CYS A 238 3.53 -8.81 0.44
N TYR A 239 2.68 -9.84 0.30
CA TYR A 239 3.11 -11.22 0.06
C TYR A 239 3.83 -11.35 -1.29
N GLN A 240 3.28 -10.76 -2.36
CA GLN A 240 3.94 -10.73 -3.67
C GLN A 240 5.32 -10.07 -3.56
N TRP A 241 5.39 -8.91 -2.92
CA TRP A 241 6.62 -8.14 -2.76
C TRP A 241 7.67 -8.88 -1.91
N VAL A 242 7.31 -9.41 -0.74
CA VAL A 242 8.23 -10.09 0.20
C VAL A 242 8.59 -11.50 -0.24
N ILE A 243 7.59 -12.30 -0.61
CA ILE A 243 7.77 -13.74 -0.86
C ILE A 243 8.10 -14.02 -2.31
N ARG A 244 7.40 -13.37 -3.26
CA ARG A 244 7.61 -13.61 -4.70
C ARG A 244 8.63 -12.66 -5.33
N ARG A 245 8.97 -11.55 -4.67
CA ARG A 245 9.88 -10.50 -5.17
C ARG A 245 9.42 -9.91 -6.51
N GLU A 246 8.12 -9.88 -6.70
CA GLU A 246 7.47 -9.30 -7.88
C GLU A 246 6.18 -8.58 -7.50
N VAL A 247 5.71 -7.70 -8.39
CA VAL A 247 4.39 -7.07 -8.33
C VAL A 247 3.74 -7.22 -9.70
N THR A 248 2.43 -7.51 -9.73
CA THR A 248 1.69 -7.86 -10.96
C THR A 248 0.59 -6.87 -11.32
N SER A 249 0.31 -5.88 -10.48
CA SER A 249 -0.75 -4.90 -10.70
C SER A 249 -0.35 -3.53 -10.13
N LEU A 250 -0.88 -2.47 -10.74
CA LEU A 250 -0.64 -1.08 -10.34
C LEU A 250 -1.53 -0.67 -9.16
N LEU A 251 -2.79 -1.07 -9.26
CA LEU A 251 -3.89 -0.67 -8.39
C LEU A 251 -4.88 -1.82 -8.28
N THR A 252 -5.46 -1.99 -7.08
CA THR A 252 -6.74 -2.70 -6.90
C THR A 252 -7.77 -1.76 -6.26
N ALA A 253 -8.91 -1.58 -6.93
CA ALA A 253 -10.07 -0.88 -6.41
C ALA A 253 -11.13 -1.89 -5.96
N VAL A 254 -11.81 -1.60 -4.86
CA VAL A 254 -12.89 -2.43 -4.31
C VAL A 254 -14.05 -1.56 -3.87
N THR A 255 -15.26 -2.06 -4.07
CA THR A 255 -16.48 -1.57 -3.41
C THR A 255 -17.20 -2.75 -2.78
N LEU A 256 -17.89 -2.51 -1.66
CA LEU A 256 -18.76 -3.48 -1.00
C LEU A 256 -20.26 -3.20 -1.24
N ASN A 257 -20.60 -2.21 -2.07
CA ASN A 257 -21.99 -1.83 -2.33
C ASN A 257 -22.23 -1.35 -3.78
N PRO A 258 -22.52 -2.26 -4.74
CA PRO A 258 -22.47 -3.73 -4.59
C PRO A 258 -21.02 -4.25 -4.55
N PRO A 259 -20.77 -5.45 -4.00
CA PRO A 259 -19.43 -6.03 -3.96
C PRO A 259 -18.79 -6.21 -5.33
N THR A 260 -17.75 -5.44 -5.63
CA THR A 260 -16.92 -5.62 -6.84
C THR A 260 -15.46 -5.31 -6.55
N MET A 261 -14.55 -5.97 -7.26
CA MET A 261 -13.11 -5.76 -7.14
C MET A 261 -12.49 -5.75 -8.54
N THR A 262 -11.72 -4.72 -8.84
CA THR A 262 -11.04 -4.55 -10.13
C THR A 262 -9.57 -4.25 -9.91
N SER A 263 -8.69 -4.96 -10.61
CA SER A 263 -7.25 -4.70 -10.59
C SER A 263 -6.77 -4.20 -11.93
N GLN A 264 -6.01 -3.11 -11.93
CA GLN A 264 -5.35 -2.59 -13.11
C GLN A 264 -4.02 -3.32 -13.31
N GLN A 265 -3.96 -4.14 -14.37
CA GLN A 265 -2.74 -4.84 -14.76
C GLN A 265 -1.65 -3.85 -15.16
N ILE A 266 -0.38 -4.28 -15.03
CA ILE A 266 0.75 -3.48 -15.50
C ILE A 266 0.80 -3.60 -17.03
N THR A 267 0.38 -2.55 -17.74
CA THR A 267 0.57 -2.42 -19.20
C THR A 267 1.31 -1.12 -19.50
N ARG A 268 1.86 -0.98 -20.71
CA ARG A 268 2.54 0.25 -21.13
C ARG A 268 1.57 1.42 -21.11
N GLU A 269 0.35 1.20 -21.58
CA GLU A 269 -0.73 2.19 -21.64
C GLU A 269 -1.12 2.62 -20.23
N ALA A 270 -1.28 1.68 -19.30
CA ALA A 270 -1.63 1.97 -17.92
C ALA A 270 -0.52 2.76 -17.20
N MET A 271 0.75 2.41 -17.41
CA MET A 271 1.88 3.15 -16.84
C MET A 271 1.98 4.56 -17.44
N GLN A 272 1.88 4.70 -18.75
CA GLN A 272 1.94 5.99 -19.44
C GLN A 272 0.78 6.90 -19.00
N ALA A 273 -0.44 6.36 -18.94
CA ALA A 273 -1.62 7.10 -18.52
C ALA A 273 -1.49 7.66 -17.10
N ALA A 274 -0.80 6.97 -16.18
CA ALA A 274 -0.52 7.50 -14.85
C ALA A 274 0.39 8.73 -14.91
N PHE A 275 1.49 8.67 -15.67
CA PHE A 275 2.41 9.82 -15.81
C PHE A 275 1.80 11.00 -16.58
N ASP A 276 0.93 10.74 -17.54
CA ASP A 276 0.27 11.79 -18.32
C ASP A 276 -0.74 12.60 -17.48
N ARG A 277 -1.39 11.97 -16.49
CA ARG A 277 -2.30 12.65 -15.55
C ARG A 277 -1.53 13.66 -14.70
N GLN A 278 -0.37 13.27 -14.18
CA GLN A 278 0.48 14.13 -13.37
C GLN A 278 0.89 15.42 -14.10
N GLN A 279 1.14 15.37 -15.42
CA GLN A 279 1.52 16.56 -16.21
C GLN A 279 0.37 17.53 -16.47
N LYS A 280 -0.89 17.07 -16.38
CA LYS A 280 -2.08 17.91 -16.59
C LYS A 280 -2.52 18.63 -15.32
N GLU A 281 -2.09 18.14 -14.16
CA GLU A 281 -2.47 18.62 -12.83
C GLU A 281 -1.36 19.42 -12.13
N ALA A 282 -0.16 19.47 -12.72
CA ALA A 282 0.99 20.28 -12.28
C ALA A 282 1.03 21.65 -12.96
#